data_AF-A0A800FAY7-F1
#
_entry.id   AF-A0A800FAY7-F1
#
_cell.length_a   1.000
_cell.length_b   1.000
_cell.length_c   1.000
_cell.angle_alpha   90.00
_cell.angle_beta   90.00
_cell.angle_gamma   90.00
#
_symmetry.space_group_name_H-M   'P 1'
#
loop_
_entity.id
_entity.type
_entity.pdbx_description
1 polymer ?
#
loop_
_entity_poly.entity_id
_entity_poly.type
_entity_poly.pdbx_seq_one_letter_code
_entity_poly.pdbx_strand_id
1 'polypeptide(L)'
;PSDATVGVARRERNETFLWRLDGGAPSRRITDGGERLSWLPDGRMAWRSRGGLLTLDVNDRGPAEGGRGVPFSYGDSGAGARFTPLSWSPDGRSFVTLVADPTISDPEVEAPQPGMYSIARPFADLYLVSSEDGTANNLTAGFDDDVSSPVWSRDGQSVFFRAVDNRTYDETLYRYDLARARLLELTSGEESYGNLMPVSGGLLVAIQSATAPSDLWFIDAETGLRARVTELNPQLSDFAFSEPELLHFDDSDGERLGALLYRPPGAPSNVPVVTYIYEKLTPGIHRFSARHQIFATHGYAVLMPNVKVKVGETGTSYVKSVVPAVEMVRSMGFTNDRFCLWGGSFGAYGTSFVITQTQVFDCAVSRATPPDLIRNWASGRDRDSDNIESGQARMGGSPFEFMERYLAQSAFFHLDEVETPVLLTHGVKDYTILVGEGELMFYALRRLGKAATLVLYEEGDHSLYRHSRADALDVHRRMLDWFEMYLRPERAAGNGGAR
;
A
#
# COMPACT_ATOMS: atom_id res chain seq x y z
N PRO A 1 -10.52 -41.53 10.44
CA PRO A 1 -9.86 -40.49 11.26
C PRO A 1 -8.58 -41.06 11.91
N SER A 2 -7.42 -40.67 11.40
CA SER A 2 -6.12 -40.98 11.99
C SER A 2 -5.73 -39.89 13.00
N ASP A 3 -5.00 -40.27 14.06
CA ASP A 3 -4.44 -39.37 15.07
C ASP A 3 -3.40 -38.35 14.55
N ALA A 4 -3.21 -38.24 13.23
CA ALA A 4 -2.21 -37.40 12.58
C ALA A 4 -2.76 -36.07 12.01
N THR A 5 -4.05 -35.78 12.16
CA THR A 5 -4.62 -34.49 11.71
C THR A 5 -5.12 -33.68 12.90
N VAL A 6 -4.17 -33.10 13.66
CA VAL A 6 -4.49 -31.99 14.59
C VAL A 6 -4.34 -30.69 13.81
N GLY A 7 -5.35 -30.39 13.00
CA GLY A 7 -5.49 -29.12 12.31
C GLY A 7 -6.81 -28.49 12.74
N VAL A 8 -6.88 -27.97 13.96
CA VAL A 8 -7.85 -26.89 14.20
C VAL A 8 -7.21 -25.67 13.54
N ALA A 9 -7.90 -25.04 12.60
CA ALA A 9 -7.58 -23.71 12.09
C ALA A 9 -7.69 -22.70 13.25
N ARG A 10 -6.77 -22.80 14.21
CA ARG A 10 -6.50 -21.78 15.19
C ARG A 10 -5.53 -20.85 14.49
N ARG A 11 -5.99 -19.66 14.14
CA ARG A 11 -5.21 -18.43 13.94
C ARG A 11 -3.74 -18.77 13.66
N GLU A 12 -3.40 -19.16 12.43
CA GLU A 12 -2.00 -19.16 11.99
C GLU A 12 -1.54 -17.71 12.06
N ARG A 13 -1.08 -17.30 13.25
CA ARG A 13 -0.37 -16.05 13.40
C ARG A 13 0.84 -16.16 12.50
N ASN A 14 1.14 -15.12 11.74
CA ASN A 14 2.41 -15.01 11.04
C ASN A 14 3.54 -15.04 12.08
N GLU A 15 4.02 -16.22 12.42
CA GLU A 15 5.17 -16.38 13.28
C GLU A 15 6.41 -16.24 12.40
N THR A 16 7.23 -15.22 12.67
CA THR A 16 8.51 -15.08 11.96
C THR A 16 9.52 -16.00 12.62
N PHE A 17 10.08 -16.92 11.83
CA PHE A 17 11.13 -17.82 12.26
C PHE A 17 12.44 -17.42 11.62
N LEU A 18 13.50 -17.40 12.42
CA LEU A 18 14.85 -17.25 11.92
C LEU A 18 15.44 -18.63 11.63
N TRP A 19 16.03 -18.78 10.45
CA TRP A 19 16.71 -20.00 10.03
C TRP A 19 18.16 -19.71 9.71
N ARG A 20 19.06 -20.58 10.18
CA ARG A 20 20.46 -20.60 9.76
C ARG A 20 20.60 -21.57 8.59
N LEU A 21 21.20 -21.06 7.51
CA LEU A 21 21.58 -21.85 6.35
C LEU A 21 23.07 -22.13 6.45
N ASP A 22 23.45 -23.40 6.56
CA ASP A 22 24.84 -23.84 6.57
C ASP A 22 25.13 -24.53 5.23
N GLY A 23 26.19 -24.12 4.52
CA GLY A 23 26.55 -24.56 3.17
C GLY A 23 27.02 -26.02 3.06
N GLY A 24 26.25 -26.96 3.62
CA GLY A 24 26.53 -28.40 3.67
C GLY A 24 25.88 -29.14 4.85
N ALA A 25 25.36 -28.43 5.85
CA ALA A 25 24.62 -29.01 6.98
C ALA A 25 23.12 -28.70 6.87
N PRO A 26 22.24 -29.50 7.52
CA PRO A 26 20.81 -29.19 7.56
C PRO A 26 20.56 -27.80 8.13
N SER A 27 19.68 -27.03 7.48
CA SER A 27 19.24 -25.74 8.00
C SER A 27 18.61 -25.93 9.38
N ARG A 28 18.97 -25.07 10.34
CA ARG A 28 18.39 -25.09 11.69
C ARG A 28 17.54 -23.86 11.97
N ARG A 29 16.39 -24.06 12.61
CA ARG A 29 15.54 -22.99 13.12
C ARG A 29 16.15 -22.45 14.42
N ILE A 30 16.32 -21.14 14.51
CA ILE A 30 16.91 -20.46 15.66
C ILE A 30 15.81 -20.02 16.64
N THR A 31 14.77 -19.35 16.16
CA THR A 31 13.69 -18.81 17.01
C THR A 31 12.46 -19.70 17.02
N ASP A 32 11.78 -19.81 18.17
CA ASP A 32 10.48 -20.46 18.30
C ASP A 32 9.31 -19.53 17.88
N GLY A 33 9.62 -18.28 17.54
CA GLY A 33 8.71 -17.25 17.04
C GLY A 33 9.25 -15.87 17.41
N GLY A 34 8.67 -14.82 16.86
CA GLY A 34 9.07 -13.44 17.14
C GLY A 34 8.78 -12.51 15.97
N GLU A 35 9.06 -11.23 16.16
CA GLU A 35 8.93 -10.19 15.15
C GLU A 35 10.14 -9.26 15.17
N ARG A 36 10.35 -8.52 14.08
CA ARG A 36 11.39 -7.47 13.94
C ARG A 36 12.79 -7.95 14.34
N LEU A 37 13.46 -8.61 13.40
CA LEU A 37 14.87 -9.01 13.52
C LEU A 37 15.80 -7.86 13.12
N SER A 38 16.89 -7.67 13.87
CA SER A 38 18.02 -6.83 13.49
C SER A 38 19.34 -7.51 13.81
N TRP A 39 20.39 -7.15 13.09
CA TRP A 39 21.76 -7.58 13.39
C TRP A 39 22.46 -6.50 14.21
N LEU A 40 23.16 -6.92 15.27
CA LEU A 40 24.11 -6.09 15.96
C LEU A 40 25.44 -6.09 15.18
N PRO A 41 26.25 -5.02 15.27
CA PRO A 41 27.54 -4.96 14.58
C PRO A 41 28.55 -6.01 15.04
N ASP A 42 28.40 -6.53 16.26
CA ASP A 42 29.21 -7.61 16.81
C ASP A 42 28.83 -9.00 16.25
N GLY A 43 27.86 -9.06 15.34
CA GLY A 43 27.39 -10.29 14.70
C GLY A 43 26.32 -11.03 15.48
N ARG A 44 25.90 -10.53 16.66
CA ARG A 44 24.73 -11.06 17.36
C ARG A 44 23.44 -10.66 16.64
N MET A 45 22.41 -11.46 16.86
CA MET A 45 21.05 -11.22 16.36
C MET A 45 20.21 -10.64 17.49
N ALA A 46 19.37 -9.66 17.19
CA ALA A 46 18.31 -9.17 18.07
C ALA A 46 16.93 -9.43 17.46
N TRP A 47 15.97 -9.86 18.28
CA TRP A 47 14.56 -9.98 17.86
C TRP A 47 13.62 -9.70 19.01
N ARG A 48 12.40 -9.26 18.69
CA ARG A 48 11.37 -9.03 19.69
C ARG A 48 10.57 -10.31 19.95
N SER A 49 10.53 -10.70 21.21
CA SER A 49 9.67 -11.77 21.74
C SER A 49 8.57 -11.18 22.64
N ARG A 50 7.62 -12.00 23.10
CA ARG A 50 6.62 -11.58 24.10
C ARG A 50 7.25 -11.06 25.40
N GLY A 51 8.45 -11.52 25.74
CA GLY A 51 9.20 -11.11 26.93
C GLY A 51 10.03 -9.84 26.77
N GLY A 52 10.08 -9.26 25.56
CA GLY A 52 10.94 -8.11 25.25
C GLY A 52 11.96 -8.41 24.15
N LEU A 53 12.91 -7.50 23.97
CA LEU A 53 14.01 -7.65 23.02
C LEU A 53 15.01 -8.68 23.55
N LEU A 54 15.32 -9.68 22.74
CA LEU A 54 16.30 -10.72 23.05
C LEU A 54 17.49 -10.61 22.10
N THR A 55 18.67 -10.99 22.57
CA THR A 55 19.89 -11.12 21.77
C THR A 55 20.45 -12.53 21.82
N LEU A 56 21.15 -12.95 20.77
CA LEU A 56 21.77 -14.28 20.67
C LEU A 56 22.97 -14.25 19.73
N ASP A 57 24.04 -14.96 20.06
CA ASP A 57 25.13 -15.23 19.11
C ASP A 57 24.65 -16.17 17.99
N VAL A 58 25.11 -15.97 16.76
CA VAL A 58 24.73 -16.79 15.60
C VAL A 58 25.09 -18.28 15.76
N ASN A 59 26.04 -18.60 16.64
CA ASN A 59 26.49 -19.97 16.92
C ASN A 59 25.81 -20.61 18.12
N ASP A 60 25.14 -19.82 18.96
CA ASP A 60 24.46 -20.34 20.13
C ASP A 60 23.21 -21.16 19.73
N ARG A 61 22.75 -22.00 20.65
CA ARG A 61 21.45 -22.66 20.52
C ARG A 61 20.35 -21.62 20.76
N GLY A 62 19.47 -21.46 19.78
CA GLY A 62 18.31 -20.57 19.92
C GLY A 62 17.14 -21.24 20.65
N PRO A 63 16.07 -20.48 20.96
CA PRO A 63 14.86 -21.01 21.61
C PRO A 63 14.27 -22.27 20.97
N ALA A 64 14.32 -22.39 19.64
CA ALA A 64 13.80 -23.57 18.94
C ALA A 64 14.59 -24.87 19.20
N GLU A 65 15.82 -24.75 19.72
CA GLU A 65 16.71 -25.88 20.03
C GLU A 65 16.91 -26.07 21.55
N GLY A 66 16.03 -25.46 22.36
CA GLY A 66 16.10 -25.51 23.83
C GLY A 66 17.14 -24.57 24.44
N GLY A 67 17.75 -23.69 23.65
CA GLY A 67 18.53 -22.56 24.18
C GLY A 67 17.66 -21.39 24.62
N ARG A 68 18.27 -20.29 25.06
CA ARG A 68 17.55 -19.06 25.43
C ARG A 68 18.29 -17.84 24.89
N GLY A 69 17.54 -16.86 24.39
CA GLY A 69 18.09 -15.53 24.13
C GLY A 69 18.39 -14.80 25.43
N VAL A 70 19.38 -13.91 25.38
CA VAL A 70 19.73 -13.01 26.48
C VAL A 70 18.83 -11.78 26.39
N PRO A 71 18.03 -11.45 27.43
CA PRO A 71 17.27 -10.22 27.47
C PRO A 71 18.18 -9.02 27.24
N PHE A 72 17.85 -8.22 26.24
CA PHE A 72 18.51 -6.95 26.03
C PHE A 72 17.82 -5.91 26.91
N SER A 73 18.47 -5.53 28.01
CA SER A 73 18.08 -4.37 28.80
C SER A 73 19.13 -3.30 28.56
N TYR A 74 18.73 -2.24 27.87
CA TYR A 74 19.31 -0.93 28.14
C TYR A 74 18.85 -0.53 29.56
N GLY A 75 19.65 0.19 30.34
CA GLY A 75 19.31 0.57 31.74
C GLY A 75 17.88 1.14 31.92
N ASP A 76 17.37 1.12 33.15
CA ASP A 76 16.00 1.56 33.45
C ASP A 76 15.83 3.06 33.15
N SER A 77 15.36 3.37 31.93
CA SER A 77 15.27 4.72 31.36
C SER A 77 14.39 5.70 32.15
N GLY A 78 13.70 5.25 33.21
CA GLY A 78 12.72 6.05 33.97
C GLY A 78 11.48 6.48 33.17
N ALA A 79 11.50 6.34 31.84
CA ALA A 79 10.50 6.82 30.91
C ALA A 79 9.40 5.79 30.56
N GLY A 80 9.51 4.55 31.04
CA GLY A 80 8.51 3.49 30.78
C GLY A 80 8.37 3.06 29.31
N ALA A 81 9.10 3.69 28.37
CA ALA A 81 9.01 3.42 26.94
C ALA A 81 9.89 2.22 26.54
N ARG A 82 9.25 1.21 25.93
CA ARG A 82 9.93 0.06 25.33
C ARG A 82 10.23 0.36 23.85
N PHE A 83 11.44 0.81 23.55
CA PHE A 83 11.91 1.09 22.20
C PHE A 83 12.25 -0.20 21.44
N THR A 84 12.06 -0.20 20.12
CA THR A 84 12.44 -1.32 19.25
C THR A 84 13.47 -0.84 18.24
N PRO A 85 14.74 -1.30 18.32
CA PRO A 85 15.77 -0.88 17.38
C PRO A 85 15.36 -1.10 15.93
N LEU A 86 15.45 -0.05 15.12
CA LEU A 86 15.29 -0.13 13.67
C LEU A 86 16.65 -0.24 12.98
N SER A 87 17.65 0.49 13.47
CA SER A 87 19.01 0.45 12.94
C SER A 87 20.03 0.70 14.06
N TRP A 88 21.07 -0.12 14.10
CA TRP A 88 22.16 -0.01 15.07
C TRP A 88 23.29 0.86 14.50
N SER A 89 23.88 1.67 15.37
CA SER A 89 25.17 2.32 15.11
C SER A 89 26.23 1.28 14.75
N PRO A 90 27.21 1.59 13.89
CA PRO A 90 28.26 0.64 13.51
C PRO A 90 29.11 0.12 14.67
N ASP A 91 29.20 0.84 15.80
CA ASP A 91 29.92 0.40 17.00
C ASP A 91 29.01 -0.33 18.01
N GLY A 92 27.69 -0.36 17.76
CA GLY A 92 26.70 -1.04 18.57
C GLY A 92 26.34 -0.33 19.87
N ARG A 93 26.87 0.88 20.12
CA ARG A 93 26.65 1.62 21.37
C ARG A 93 25.34 2.40 21.41
N SER A 94 24.69 2.53 20.26
CA SER A 94 23.40 3.20 20.13
C SER A 94 22.57 2.58 19.02
N PHE A 95 21.28 2.83 19.04
CA PHE A 95 20.37 2.52 17.95
C PHE A 95 19.38 3.65 17.73
N VAL A 96 18.78 3.66 16.55
CA VAL A 96 17.68 4.56 16.24
C VAL A 96 16.36 3.80 16.17
N THR A 97 15.30 4.47 16.59
CA THR A 97 13.92 3.97 16.59
C THR A 97 12.97 5.08 16.19
N LEU A 98 11.80 4.70 15.69
CA LEU A 98 10.68 5.62 15.48
C LEU A 98 9.69 5.45 16.64
N VAL A 99 9.16 6.56 17.13
CA VAL A 99 8.14 6.60 18.18
C VAL A 99 6.96 7.37 17.62
N ALA A 100 5.83 6.69 17.48
CA ALA A 100 4.60 7.33 17.02
C ALA A 100 4.13 8.36 18.03
N ASP A 101 3.77 9.55 17.56
CA ASP A 101 3.07 10.56 18.31
C ASP A 101 1.58 10.20 18.36
N PRO A 102 1.04 9.80 19.54
CA PRO A 102 -0.35 9.41 19.66
C PRO A 102 -1.32 10.60 19.58
N THR A 103 -0.82 11.84 19.59
CA THR A 103 -1.65 13.06 19.54
C THR A 103 -2.04 13.45 18.13
N ILE A 104 -1.34 12.92 17.12
CA ILE A 104 -1.60 13.21 15.71
C ILE A 104 -2.20 11.98 15.06
N SER A 105 -3.35 12.16 14.41
CA SER A 105 -4.01 11.11 13.64
C SER A 105 -4.28 11.59 12.23
N ASP A 106 -4.28 10.63 11.30
CA ASP A 106 -4.64 10.87 9.92
C ASP A 106 -6.17 11.10 9.83
N PRO A 107 -6.66 12.31 9.55
CA PRO A 107 -8.09 12.62 9.61
C PRO A 107 -8.92 11.89 8.54
N GLU A 108 -8.27 11.43 7.47
CA GLU A 108 -8.91 10.69 6.38
C GLU A 108 -9.02 9.19 6.67
N VAL A 109 -8.45 8.71 7.78
CA VAL A 109 -8.50 7.31 8.19
C VAL A 109 -9.27 7.21 9.50
N GLU A 110 -10.20 6.26 9.57
CA GLU A 110 -10.88 6.01 10.84
C GLU A 110 -9.89 5.53 11.90
N ALA A 111 -10.01 6.07 13.12
CA ALA A 111 -9.19 5.64 14.24
C ALA A 111 -9.39 4.13 14.48
N PRO A 112 -8.32 3.32 14.43
CA PRO A 112 -8.46 1.87 14.52
C PRO A 112 -9.00 1.47 15.90
N GLN A 113 -9.97 0.55 15.93
CA GLN A 113 -10.38 -0.09 17.18
C GLN A 113 -9.31 -1.12 17.62
N PRO A 114 -9.24 -1.49 18.91
CA PRO A 114 -8.27 -2.46 19.40
C PRO A 114 -8.26 -3.76 18.58
N GLY A 115 -7.10 -4.11 18.04
CA GLY A 115 -6.93 -5.31 17.22
C GLY A 115 -7.23 -5.14 15.73
N MET A 116 -7.61 -3.94 15.27
CA MET A 116 -7.82 -3.65 13.86
C MET A 116 -6.55 -3.11 13.19
N TYR A 117 -6.43 -3.44 11.91
CA TYR A 117 -5.44 -2.89 11.01
C TYR A 117 -5.73 -1.41 10.75
N SER A 118 -4.67 -0.60 10.72
CA SER A 118 -4.75 0.78 10.28
C SER A 118 -3.75 1.03 9.16
N ILE A 119 -4.21 1.75 8.15
CA ILE A 119 -3.35 2.35 7.12
C ILE A 119 -2.95 3.78 7.48
N ALA A 120 -3.43 4.32 8.61
CA ALA A 120 -3.09 5.66 9.04
C ALA A 120 -1.58 5.78 9.13
N ARG A 121 -1.06 6.87 8.57
CA ARG A 121 0.36 7.18 8.74
C ARG A 121 0.62 7.46 10.20
N PRO A 122 1.48 6.68 10.88
CA PRO A 122 1.82 6.96 12.25
C PRO A 122 2.86 8.08 12.24
N PHE A 123 2.43 9.32 12.45
CA PHE A 123 3.35 10.44 12.62
C PHE A 123 4.36 10.07 13.69
N ALA A 124 5.62 9.94 13.29
CA ALA A 124 6.64 9.43 14.18
C ALA A 124 7.82 10.37 14.28
N ASP A 125 8.38 10.42 15.49
CA ASP A 125 9.65 11.05 15.77
C ASP A 125 10.79 10.04 15.76
N LEU A 126 11.96 10.50 15.34
CA LEU A 126 13.20 9.74 15.35
C LEU A 126 13.93 9.91 16.67
N TYR A 127 14.14 8.81 17.38
CA TYR A 127 14.90 8.79 18.62
C TYR A 127 16.24 8.09 18.43
N LEU A 128 17.30 8.69 18.98
CA LEU A 128 18.58 8.05 19.22
C LEU A 128 18.59 7.51 20.66
N VAL A 129 18.85 6.21 20.81
CA VAL A 129 18.82 5.53 22.11
C VAL A 129 20.18 4.91 22.39
N SER A 130 20.72 5.20 23.56
CA SER A 130 21.92 4.57 24.11
C SER A 130 21.65 3.11 24.47
N SER A 131 22.53 2.21 24.03
CA SER A 131 22.43 0.78 24.33
C SER A 131 22.83 0.46 25.78
N GLU A 132 23.57 1.34 26.44
CA GLU A 132 24.14 1.12 27.77
C GLU A 132 23.12 1.40 28.88
N ASP A 133 22.52 2.58 28.86
CA ASP A 133 21.69 3.11 29.94
C ASP A 133 20.24 3.40 29.52
N GLY A 134 19.93 3.31 28.22
CA GLY A 134 18.58 3.56 27.71
C GLY A 134 18.23 5.03 27.53
N THR A 135 19.19 5.93 27.72
CA THR A 135 18.97 7.37 27.50
C THR A 135 18.54 7.59 26.05
N ALA A 136 17.41 8.28 25.86
CA ALA A 136 16.79 8.50 24.56
C ALA A 136 16.71 9.99 24.24
N ASN A 137 17.23 10.39 23.09
CA ASN A 137 17.20 11.76 22.58
C ASN A 137 16.30 11.81 21.35
N ASN A 138 15.28 12.67 21.39
CA ASN A 138 14.45 12.95 20.21
C ASN A 138 15.24 13.83 19.23
N LEU A 139 15.60 13.28 18.07
CA LEU A 139 16.38 13.97 17.04
C LEU A 139 15.51 14.88 16.16
N THR A 140 14.19 14.70 16.17
CA THR A 140 13.24 15.40 15.32
C THR A 140 12.20 16.15 16.15
N ALA A 141 12.50 16.46 17.40
CA ALA A 141 11.59 17.20 18.27
C ALA A 141 11.13 18.51 17.60
N GLY A 142 9.82 18.66 17.44
CA GLY A 142 9.20 19.82 16.78
C GLY A 142 9.08 19.71 15.26
N PHE A 143 9.31 18.53 14.67
CA PHE A 143 8.92 18.24 13.30
C PHE A 143 7.39 18.14 13.22
N ASP A 144 6.82 18.82 12.22
CA ASP A 144 5.41 18.65 11.85
C ASP A 144 5.22 17.56 10.76
N ASP A 145 6.32 16.93 10.33
CA ASP A 145 6.41 15.95 9.24
C ASP A 145 6.49 14.51 9.76
N ASP A 146 6.03 13.54 8.97
CA ASP A 146 6.18 12.12 9.31
C ASP A 146 7.59 11.61 9.00
N VAL A 147 8.32 11.13 10.02
CA VAL A 147 9.70 10.65 9.88
C VAL A 147 9.75 9.13 9.70
N SER A 148 10.54 8.67 8.72
CA SER A 148 10.65 7.25 8.43
C SER A 148 12.03 6.80 7.96
N SER A 149 12.22 5.48 7.97
CA SER A 149 13.34 4.77 7.35
C SER A 149 14.75 5.25 7.76
N PRO A 150 15.03 5.41 9.07
CA PRO A 150 16.34 5.90 9.50
C PRO A 150 17.44 4.86 9.24
N VAL A 151 18.60 5.31 8.76
CA VAL A 151 19.79 4.48 8.52
C VAL A 151 21.05 5.19 9.00
N TRP A 152 21.99 4.43 9.56
CA TRP A 152 23.29 4.97 9.96
C TRP A 152 24.21 5.17 8.76
N SER A 153 24.95 6.27 8.78
CA SER A 153 26.17 6.43 7.97
C SER A 153 27.18 5.31 8.27
N ARG A 154 28.01 4.95 7.28
CA ARG A 154 28.98 3.86 7.41
C ARG A 154 30.05 4.12 8.48
N ASP A 155 30.39 5.37 8.72
CA ASP A 155 31.36 5.79 9.74
C ASP A 155 30.73 6.00 11.13
N GLY A 156 29.40 5.84 11.22
CA GLY A 156 28.65 5.99 12.47
C GLY A 156 28.55 7.43 12.97
N GLN A 157 28.94 8.45 12.18
CA GLN A 157 28.96 9.85 12.63
C GLN A 157 27.63 10.58 12.37
N SER A 158 26.74 9.97 11.60
CA SER A 158 25.46 10.56 11.24
C SER A 158 24.35 9.53 11.04
N VAL A 159 23.11 10.00 11.16
CA VAL A 159 21.89 9.25 10.82
C VAL A 159 21.20 9.94 9.67
N PHE A 160 20.84 9.18 8.63
CA PHE A 160 20.01 9.66 7.54
C PHE A 160 18.57 9.19 7.72
N PHE A 161 17.60 10.00 7.31
CA PHE A 161 16.19 9.62 7.36
C PHE A 161 15.36 10.39 6.34
N ARG A 162 14.14 9.92 6.12
CA ARG A 162 13.11 10.58 5.30
C ARG A 162 12.14 11.31 6.21
N ALA A 163 11.71 12.50 5.81
CA ALA A 163 10.52 13.17 6.34
C ALA A 163 9.52 13.38 5.20
N VAL A 164 8.22 13.32 5.50
CA VAL A 164 7.15 13.54 4.53
C VAL A 164 6.25 14.65 5.03
N ASP A 165 6.07 15.69 4.22
CA ASP A 165 5.11 16.76 4.50
C ASP A 165 3.68 16.19 4.46
N ASN A 166 2.91 16.50 5.49
CA ASN A 166 1.60 15.88 5.72
C ASN A 166 0.47 16.47 4.88
N ARG A 167 0.74 17.57 4.19
CA ARG A 167 -0.21 18.31 3.35
C ARG A 167 0.11 18.12 1.87
N THR A 168 1.38 18.20 1.49
CA THR A 168 1.81 18.10 0.08
C THR A 168 2.30 16.70 -0.30
N TYR A 169 2.69 15.89 0.69
CA TYR A 169 3.39 14.62 0.51
C TYR A 169 4.80 14.75 -0.07
N ASP A 170 5.35 15.97 -0.14
CA ASP A 170 6.74 16.20 -0.52
C ASP A 170 7.66 15.46 0.46
N GLU A 171 8.66 14.78 -0.10
CA GLU A 171 9.62 14.07 0.72
C GLU A 171 10.91 14.90 0.85
N THR A 172 11.50 14.85 2.04
CA THR A 172 12.79 15.47 2.34
C THR A 172 13.74 14.44 2.93
N LEU A 173 14.97 14.40 2.42
CA LEU A 173 16.05 13.61 2.99
C LEU A 173 16.90 14.47 3.92
N TYR A 174 17.03 13.99 5.16
CA TYR A 174 17.81 14.64 6.18
C TYR A 174 19.03 13.82 6.59
N ARG A 175 20.04 14.52 7.09
CA ARG A 175 21.18 13.98 7.82
C ARG A 175 21.27 14.66 9.18
N TYR A 176 21.28 13.86 10.25
CA TYR A 176 21.62 14.32 11.59
C TYR A 176 23.09 14.04 11.88
N ASP A 177 23.89 15.09 12.08
CA ASP A 177 25.29 15.02 12.52
C ASP A 177 25.33 14.92 14.05
N LEU A 178 25.87 13.81 14.55
CA LEU A 178 25.92 13.49 15.98
C LEU A 178 26.90 14.37 16.74
N ALA A 179 28.06 14.66 16.15
CA ALA A 179 29.12 15.42 16.81
C ALA A 179 28.73 16.89 16.99
N ARG A 180 27.99 17.44 16.02
CA ARG A 180 27.53 18.83 16.03
C ARG A 180 26.12 18.99 16.60
N ALA A 181 25.42 17.89 16.86
CA ALA A 181 24.00 17.88 17.19
C ALA A 181 23.19 18.74 16.20
N ARG A 182 23.47 18.58 14.90
CA ARG A 182 22.95 19.43 13.85
C ARG A 182 22.19 18.62 12.82
N LEU A 183 20.99 19.07 12.51
CA LEU A 183 20.20 18.57 11.40
C LEU A 183 20.53 19.32 10.11
N LEU A 184 20.70 18.58 9.02
CA LEU A 184 21.00 19.06 7.69
C LEU A 184 19.98 18.50 6.71
N GLU A 185 19.32 19.38 5.97
CA GLU A 185 18.53 19.01 4.80
C GLU A 185 19.48 18.69 3.63
N LEU A 186 19.34 17.52 3.03
CA LEU A 186 20.16 17.09 1.88
C LEU A 186 19.47 17.38 0.55
N THR A 187 18.19 17.01 0.44
CA THR A 187 17.38 17.23 -0.76
C THR A 187 15.91 17.18 -0.38
N SER A 188 15.09 17.97 -1.07
CA SER A 188 13.65 18.07 -0.88
C SER A 188 12.98 18.29 -2.24
N GLY A 189 11.75 17.79 -2.40
CA GLY A 189 10.93 18.10 -3.58
C GLY A 189 9.75 17.16 -3.80
N GLU A 190 9.10 17.38 -4.94
CA GLU A 190 7.96 16.60 -5.47
C GLU A 190 8.42 15.23 -6.03
N GLU A 191 9.20 14.51 -5.23
CA GLU A 191 9.83 13.25 -5.56
C GLU A 191 9.53 12.23 -4.45
N SER A 192 9.57 10.94 -4.77
CA SER A 192 9.51 9.87 -3.78
C SER A 192 10.85 9.15 -3.72
N TYR A 193 11.39 9.01 -2.51
CA TYR A 193 12.67 8.37 -2.25
C TYR A 193 12.45 6.92 -1.80
N GLY A 194 13.11 6.00 -2.49
CA GLY A 194 13.17 4.59 -2.15
C GLY A 194 14.08 4.31 -0.95
N ASN A 195 14.49 3.05 -0.79
CA ASN A 195 15.33 2.64 0.33
C ASN A 195 16.65 3.42 0.38
N LEU A 196 17.01 3.93 1.57
CA LEU A 196 18.26 4.65 1.79
C LEU A 196 19.40 3.64 1.96
N MET A 197 20.41 3.73 1.11
CA MET A 197 21.56 2.82 1.15
C MET A 197 22.83 3.62 1.48
N PRO A 198 23.31 3.59 2.74
CA PRO A 198 24.49 4.34 3.14
C PRO A 198 25.76 3.79 2.46
N VAL A 199 26.49 4.69 1.81
CA VAL A 199 27.78 4.43 1.14
C VAL A 199 28.84 5.37 1.69
N SER A 200 30.09 5.22 1.25
CA SER A 200 31.14 6.17 1.63
C SER A 200 30.81 7.55 1.06
N GLY A 201 30.82 8.57 1.91
CA GLY A 201 30.57 9.97 1.53
C GLY A 201 29.10 10.36 1.30
N GLY A 202 28.13 9.43 1.38
CA GLY A 202 26.76 9.74 0.97
C GLY A 202 25.76 8.60 1.06
N LEU A 203 24.68 8.77 0.30
CA LEU A 203 23.60 7.80 0.12
C LEU A 203 23.47 7.38 -1.34
N LEU A 204 23.19 6.10 -1.58
CA LEU A 204 22.52 5.68 -2.81
C LEU A 204 21.02 5.59 -2.54
N VAL A 205 20.22 6.22 -3.39
CA VAL A 205 18.76 6.29 -3.24
C VAL A 205 18.11 6.12 -4.60
N ALA A 206 17.07 5.29 -4.67
CA ALA A 206 16.20 5.23 -5.83
C ALA A 206 15.24 6.42 -5.78
N ILE A 207 15.27 7.31 -6.76
CA ILE A 207 14.42 8.51 -6.81
C ILE A 207 13.47 8.39 -8.00
N GLN A 208 12.20 8.73 -7.79
CA GLN A 208 11.17 8.81 -8.82
C GLN A 208 10.30 10.06 -8.59
N SER A 209 9.57 10.49 -9.61
CA SER A 209 8.46 11.44 -9.48
C SER A 209 7.21 10.84 -10.13
N ALA A 210 6.10 11.60 -10.17
CA ALA A 210 4.91 11.15 -10.90
C ALA A 210 5.15 10.96 -12.41
N THR A 211 6.13 11.68 -12.96
CA THR A 211 6.46 11.75 -14.40
C THR A 211 7.84 11.21 -14.75
N ALA A 212 8.66 10.85 -13.75
CA ALA A 212 9.94 10.18 -13.94
C ALA A 212 9.95 8.81 -13.24
N PRO A 213 10.06 7.69 -13.98
CA PRO A 213 10.29 6.38 -13.39
C PRO A 213 11.56 6.35 -12.55
N SER A 214 11.64 5.38 -11.65
CA SER A 214 12.75 5.29 -10.70
C SER A 214 14.12 5.11 -11.38
N ASP A 215 15.09 5.90 -10.92
CA ASP A 215 16.52 5.75 -11.20
C ASP A 215 17.34 5.83 -9.91
N LEU A 216 18.56 5.29 -9.94
CA LEU A 216 19.47 5.34 -8.82
C LEU A 216 20.30 6.63 -8.84
N TRP A 217 20.37 7.30 -7.70
CA TRP A 217 21.13 8.53 -7.49
C TRP A 217 22.08 8.38 -6.31
N PHE A 218 23.25 8.99 -6.42
CA PHE A 218 24.15 9.26 -5.30
C PHE A 218 23.85 10.66 -4.77
N ILE A 219 23.74 10.79 -3.45
CA ILE A 219 23.54 12.06 -2.74
C ILE A 219 24.71 12.24 -1.78
N ASP A 220 25.47 13.33 -1.96
CA ASP A 220 26.58 13.68 -1.10
C ASP A 220 26.11 14.11 0.30
N ALA A 221 26.72 13.55 1.35
CA ALA A 221 26.26 13.73 2.73
C ALA A 221 26.52 15.13 3.30
N GLU A 222 27.43 15.91 2.72
CA GLU A 222 27.81 17.23 3.22
C GLU A 222 27.12 18.36 2.44
N THR A 223 27.03 18.19 1.12
CA THR A 223 26.55 19.22 0.20
C THR A 223 25.12 19.00 -0.27
N GLY A 224 24.58 17.79 -0.14
CA GLY A 224 23.28 17.41 -0.70
C GLY A 224 23.28 17.29 -2.23
N LEU A 225 24.42 17.51 -2.89
CA LEU A 225 24.50 17.42 -4.35
C LEU A 225 24.21 16.00 -4.82
N ARG A 226 23.34 15.91 -5.84
CA ARG A 226 22.90 14.64 -6.43
C ARG A 226 23.63 14.35 -7.74
N ALA A 227 24.03 13.10 -7.93
CA ALA A 227 24.59 12.58 -9.16
C ALA A 227 23.82 11.32 -9.59
N ARG A 228 23.27 11.33 -10.81
CA ARG A 228 22.55 10.18 -11.36
C ARG A 228 23.53 9.04 -11.64
N VAL A 229 23.24 7.84 -11.12
CA VAL A 229 24.09 6.65 -11.26
C VAL A 229 23.62 5.76 -12.41
N THR A 230 22.30 5.74 -12.66
CA THR A 230 21.70 4.92 -13.71
C THR A 230 20.83 5.74 -14.64
N GLU A 231 20.66 5.25 -15.86
CA GLU A 231 19.62 5.69 -16.78
C GLU A 231 18.85 4.46 -17.25
N LEU A 232 17.89 4.02 -16.43
CA LEU A 232 17.18 2.75 -16.65
C LEU A 232 16.13 2.84 -17.76
N ASN A 233 15.59 4.03 -18.03
CA ASN A 233 14.45 4.22 -18.93
C ASN A 233 14.66 5.35 -19.97
N PRO A 234 15.76 5.38 -20.73
CA PRO A 234 16.01 6.44 -21.72
C PRO A 234 14.92 6.51 -22.80
N GLN A 235 14.23 5.40 -23.08
CA GLN A 235 13.13 5.34 -24.05
C GLN A 235 11.89 6.16 -23.64
N LEU A 236 11.84 6.67 -22.41
CA LEU A 236 10.74 7.46 -21.88
C LEU A 236 11.08 8.96 -21.80
N SER A 237 12.29 9.40 -22.21
CA SER A 237 12.73 10.80 -22.08
C SER A 237 11.83 11.81 -22.80
N ASP A 238 11.27 11.39 -23.93
CA ASP A 238 10.48 12.25 -24.82
C ASP A 238 8.97 12.06 -24.63
N PHE A 239 8.56 11.26 -23.64
CA PHE A 239 7.15 11.07 -23.33
C PHE A 239 6.60 12.26 -22.54
N ALA A 240 5.51 12.84 -23.05
CA ALA A 240 4.72 13.78 -22.28
C ALA A 240 3.84 13.01 -21.28
N PHE A 241 4.25 12.99 -20.02
CA PHE A 241 3.48 12.40 -18.93
C PHE A 241 2.51 13.42 -18.31
N SER A 242 1.48 12.92 -17.61
CA SER A 242 0.60 13.76 -16.81
C SER A 242 1.17 13.94 -15.42
N GLU A 243 1.26 15.19 -14.97
CA GLU A 243 1.43 15.49 -13.55
C GLU A 243 0.08 15.31 -12.81
N PRO A 244 0.07 14.73 -11.60
CA PRO A 244 -1.11 14.65 -10.76
C PRO A 244 -1.38 15.94 -10.01
N GLU A 245 -2.65 16.27 -9.84
CA GLU A 245 -3.11 17.36 -8.98
C GLU A 245 -3.70 16.80 -7.70
N LEU A 246 -3.29 17.35 -6.54
CA LEU A 246 -3.93 17.09 -5.26
C LEU A 246 -5.19 17.96 -5.12
N LEU A 247 -6.34 17.31 -5.16
CA LEU A 247 -7.65 17.93 -4.95
C LEU A 247 -8.19 17.56 -3.57
N HIS A 248 -9.16 18.33 -3.11
CA HIS A 248 -9.87 18.04 -1.87
C HIS A 248 -11.38 18.22 -2.07
N PHE A 249 -12.16 17.31 -1.51
CA PHE A 249 -13.62 17.28 -1.58
C PHE A 249 -14.20 16.89 -0.22
N ASP A 250 -15.50 17.14 -0.03
CA ASP A 250 -16.22 16.67 1.15
C ASP A 250 -17.01 15.41 0.76
N ASP A 251 -16.90 14.37 1.57
CA ASP A 251 -17.69 13.14 1.38
C ASP A 251 -19.16 13.37 1.74
N SER A 252 -19.98 12.33 1.58
CA SER A 252 -21.42 12.43 1.86
C SER A 252 -21.75 12.64 3.35
N ASP A 253 -20.80 12.38 4.26
CA ASP A 253 -20.93 12.61 5.69
C ASP A 253 -20.32 13.98 6.13
N GLY A 254 -19.77 14.75 5.19
CA GLY A 254 -19.15 16.06 5.42
C GLY A 254 -17.68 16.02 5.83
N GLU A 255 -17.01 14.87 5.69
CA GLU A 255 -15.59 14.70 6.01
C GLU A 255 -14.73 15.16 4.82
N ARG A 256 -13.68 15.93 5.10
CA ARG A 256 -12.76 16.42 4.07
C ARG A 256 -11.79 15.31 3.65
N LEU A 257 -11.82 14.91 2.38
CA LEU A 257 -10.95 13.89 1.80
C LEU A 257 -10.12 14.45 0.64
N GLY A 258 -8.96 13.84 0.40
CA GLY A 258 -8.09 14.13 -0.74
C GLY A 258 -8.37 13.26 -1.96
N ALA A 259 -8.01 13.74 -3.14
CA ALA A 259 -8.03 12.98 -4.38
C ALA A 259 -6.84 13.36 -5.28
N LEU A 260 -6.33 12.40 -6.05
CA LEU A 260 -5.41 12.71 -7.15
C LEU A 260 -6.17 12.79 -8.47
N LEU A 261 -5.87 13.79 -9.28
CA LEU A 261 -6.38 13.92 -10.64
C LEU A 261 -5.23 14.04 -11.64
N TYR A 262 -5.13 13.08 -12.55
CA TYR A 262 -4.28 13.16 -13.73
C TYR A 262 -5.12 13.65 -14.90
N ARG A 263 -4.69 14.71 -15.58
CA ARG A 263 -5.32 15.18 -16.82
C ARG A 263 -4.50 14.71 -18.02
N PRO A 264 -5.12 14.37 -19.16
CA PRO A 264 -4.34 14.05 -20.35
C PRO A 264 -3.34 15.16 -20.68
N PRO A 265 -2.11 14.81 -21.11
CA PRO A 265 -1.14 15.79 -21.56
C PRO A 265 -1.75 16.73 -22.62
N GLY A 266 -1.54 18.03 -22.46
CA GLY A 266 -2.16 19.06 -23.30
C GLY A 266 -3.57 19.51 -22.87
N ALA A 267 -4.11 18.95 -21.79
CA ALA A 267 -5.34 19.37 -21.09
C ALA A 267 -6.54 19.71 -22.00
N PRO A 268 -7.01 18.77 -22.84
CA PRO A 268 -8.17 19.01 -23.69
C PRO A 268 -9.46 19.20 -22.88
N SER A 269 -10.43 19.91 -23.45
CA SER A 269 -11.83 19.87 -23.01
C SER A 269 -12.53 18.62 -23.52
N ASN A 270 -13.66 18.23 -22.92
CA ASN A 270 -14.49 17.09 -23.31
C ASN A 270 -13.78 15.73 -23.11
N VAL A 271 -13.20 15.53 -21.92
CA VAL A 271 -12.39 14.35 -21.58
C VAL A 271 -13.18 13.31 -20.78
N PRO A 272 -13.16 12.02 -21.17
CA PRO A 272 -13.70 10.94 -20.35
C PRO A 272 -12.81 10.66 -19.14
N VAL A 273 -13.42 10.24 -18.03
CA VAL A 273 -12.72 10.02 -16.76
C VAL A 273 -12.74 8.54 -16.41
N VAL A 274 -11.58 8.02 -16.02
CA VAL A 274 -11.43 6.70 -15.39
C VAL A 274 -11.16 6.93 -13.90
N THR A 275 -12.08 6.48 -13.06
CA THR A 275 -11.98 6.60 -11.61
C THR A 275 -11.36 5.33 -11.05
N TYR A 276 -10.10 5.39 -10.60
CA TYR A 276 -9.44 4.29 -9.91
C TYR A 276 -9.65 4.40 -8.41
N ILE A 277 -10.16 3.34 -7.78
CA ILE A 277 -10.48 3.37 -6.35
C ILE A 277 -9.67 2.35 -5.53
N TYR A 278 -9.27 2.83 -4.36
CA TYR A 278 -8.73 2.08 -3.23
C TYR A 278 -9.00 2.92 -1.97
N GLU A 279 -8.48 2.52 -0.82
CA GLU A 279 -8.75 3.24 0.43
C GLU A 279 -8.02 4.60 0.50
N LYS A 280 -6.68 4.63 0.42
CA LYS A 280 -5.91 5.87 0.47
C LYS A 280 -4.85 5.91 -0.63
N LEU A 281 -4.91 6.92 -1.49
CA LEU A 281 -4.17 7.05 -2.74
C LEU A 281 -3.31 8.31 -2.82
N THR A 282 -3.68 9.41 -2.14
CA THR A 282 -2.91 10.67 -2.14
C THR A 282 -1.45 10.55 -1.66
N PRO A 283 -1.09 9.64 -0.73
CA PRO A 283 0.31 9.30 -0.44
C PRO A 283 1.20 8.95 -1.64
N GLY A 284 0.61 8.60 -2.77
CA GLY A 284 1.30 8.20 -3.99
C GLY A 284 1.48 9.30 -5.02
N ILE A 285 1.19 10.58 -4.70
CA ILE A 285 1.26 11.70 -5.66
C ILE A 285 2.60 11.77 -6.40
N HIS A 286 3.72 11.60 -5.69
CA HIS A 286 5.07 11.67 -6.27
C HIS A 286 5.61 10.32 -6.77
N ARG A 287 4.76 9.30 -6.90
CA ARG A 287 5.19 7.96 -7.33
C ARG A 287 4.80 7.69 -8.77
N PHE A 288 5.78 7.29 -9.57
CA PHE A 288 5.53 6.90 -10.95
C PHE A 288 4.61 5.67 -11.01
N SER A 289 3.49 5.81 -11.73
CA SER A 289 2.59 4.71 -12.04
C SER A 289 2.42 4.57 -13.54
N ALA A 290 3.07 3.57 -14.12
CA ALA A 290 2.91 3.25 -15.55
C ALA A 290 1.42 3.06 -15.91
N ARG A 291 0.62 2.51 -15.00
CA ARG A 291 -0.81 2.29 -15.22
C ARG A 291 -1.59 3.60 -15.38
N HIS A 292 -1.39 4.56 -14.47
CA HIS A 292 -2.10 5.84 -14.53
C HIS A 292 -1.63 6.64 -15.74
N GLN A 293 -0.32 6.61 -16.02
CA GLN A 293 0.24 7.26 -17.21
C GLN A 293 -0.27 6.64 -18.51
N ILE A 294 -0.44 5.31 -18.60
CA ILE A 294 -1.05 4.65 -19.76
C ILE A 294 -2.45 5.25 -20.02
N PHE A 295 -3.32 5.36 -19.02
CA PHE A 295 -4.66 5.91 -19.24
C PHE A 295 -4.63 7.42 -19.56
N ALA A 296 -3.84 8.20 -18.82
CA ALA A 296 -3.68 9.64 -19.05
C ALA A 296 -3.22 9.94 -20.48
N THR A 297 -2.18 9.24 -20.94
CA THR A 297 -1.61 9.43 -22.29
C THR A 297 -2.51 8.92 -23.42
N HIS A 298 -3.49 8.05 -23.13
CA HIS A 298 -4.53 7.65 -24.10
C HIS A 298 -5.76 8.59 -24.09
N GLY A 299 -5.66 9.73 -23.40
CA GLY A 299 -6.68 10.79 -23.44
C GLY A 299 -7.82 10.58 -22.45
N TYR A 300 -7.60 9.86 -21.35
CA TYR A 300 -8.54 9.74 -20.24
C TYR A 300 -8.02 10.54 -19.06
N ALA A 301 -8.86 11.31 -18.38
CA ALA A 301 -8.49 11.79 -17.05
C ALA A 301 -8.54 10.63 -16.06
N VAL A 302 -7.65 10.61 -15.07
CA VAL A 302 -7.62 9.56 -14.04
C VAL A 302 -7.91 10.20 -12.69
N LEU A 303 -9.07 9.87 -12.12
CA LEU A 303 -9.49 10.32 -10.79
C LEU A 303 -9.20 9.23 -9.76
N MET A 304 -8.59 9.59 -8.64
CA MET A 304 -8.17 8.68 -7.59
C MET A 304 -8.53 9.25 -6.21
N PRO A 305 -9.78 9.08 -5.75
CA PRO A 305 -10.21 9.62 -4.46
C PRO A 305 -9.74 8.75 -3.30
N ASN A 306 -9.46 9.38 -2.17
CA ASN A 306 -9.40 8.68 -0.89
C ASN A 306 -10.80 8.31 -0.42
N VAL A 307 -10.86 7.29 0.43
CA VAL A 307 -12.07 6.75 1.03
C VAL A 307 -11.81 6.55 2.52
N LYS A 308 -12.61 7.21 3.36
CA LYS A 308 -12.58 6.98 4.81
C LYS A 308 -13.49 5.81 5.14
N VAL A 309 -12.90 4.63 5.26
CA VAL A 309 -13.64 3.40 5.56
C VAL A 309 -14.04 3.36 7.03
N LYS A 310 -15.36 3.27 7.29
CA LYS A 310 -15.94 3.12 8.63
C LYS A 310 -16.13 1.65 9.01
N VAL A 311 -15.85 1.31 10.28
CA VAL A 311 -15.99 -0.06 10.82
C VAL A 311 -17.41 -0.56 10.59
N GLY A 312 -17.51 -1.62 9.81
CA GLY A 312 -18.77 -2.29 9.47
C GLY A 312 -19.63 -1.62 8.40
N GLU A 313 -19.16 -0.52 7.80
CA GLU A 313 -19.84 0.19 6.71
C GLU A 313 -18.95 0.30 5.47
N THR A 314 -18.13 -0.73 5.21
CA THR A 314 -17.04 -0.65 4.23
C THR A 314 -17.49 -0.33 2.81
N GLY A 315 -18.46 -1.07 2.27
CA GLY A 315 -19.02 -0.80 0.95
C GLY A 315 -19.71 0.55 0.90
N THR A 316 -20.52 0.87 1.92
CA THR A 316 -21.19 2.17 2.05
C THR A 316 -20.19 3.33 2.05
N SER A 317 -19.05 3.18 2.71
CA SER A 317 -17.99 4.20 2.78
C SER A 317 -17.40 4.50 1.40
N TYR A 318 -17.22 3.48 0.55
CA TYR A 318 -16.81 3.68 -0.85
C TYR A 318 -17.84 4.51 -1.61
N VAL A 319 -19.14 4.23 -1.50
CA VAL A 319 -20.19 5.01 -2.18
C VAL A 319 -20.15 6.46 -1.71
N LYS A 320 -20.14 6.67 -0.39
CA LYS A 320 -20.16 7.99 0.24
C LYS A 320 -18.96 8.87 -0.13
N SER A 321 -17.82 8.26 -0.45
CA SER A 321 -16.59 8.97 -0.82
C SER A 321 -16.43 9.14 -2.33
N VAL A 322 -16.67 8.07 -3.11
CA VAL A 322 -16.38 8.05 -4.55
C VAL A 322 -17.38 8.89 -5.35
N VAL A 323 -18.67 8.87 -5.00
CA VAL A 323 -19.70 9.62 -5.75
C VAL A 323 -19.45 11.13 -5.64
N PRO A 324 -19.25 11.74 -4.45
CA PRO A 324 -18.91 13.17 -4.37
C PRO A 324 -17.63 13.55 -5.11
N ALA A 325 -16.61 12.69 -5.13
CA ALA A 325 -15.39 12.96 -5.89
C ALA A 325 -15.64 13.02 -7.41
N VAL A 326 -16.52 12.15 -7.93
CA VAL A 326 -16.96 12.18 -9.33
C VAL A 326 -17.72 13.47 -9.62
N GLU A 327 -18.66 13.87 -8.75
CA GLU A 327 -19.40 15.13 -8.92
C GLU A 327 -18.48 16.37 -8.87
N MET A 328 -17.47 16.37 -8.00
CA MET A 328 -16.43 17.41 -7.97
C MET A 328 -15.75 17.52 -9.33
N VAL A 329 -15.26 16.41 -9.89
CA VAL A 329 -14.57 16.42 -11.20
C VAL A 329 -15.52 16.82 -12.34
N ARG A 330 -16.77 16.34 -12.32
CA ARG A 330 -17.81 16.76 -13.27
C ARG A 330 -18.02 18.28 -13.25
N SER A 331 -18.06 18.88 -12.07
CA SER A 331 -18.28 20.32 -11.90
C SER A 331 -17.15 21.20 -12.45
N MET A 332 -15.95 20.65 -12.67
CA MET A 332 -14.82 21.39 -13.24
C MET A 332 -15.00 21.74 -14.73
N GLY A 333 -15.97 21.13 -15.42
CA GLY A 333 -16.37 21.53 -16.78
C GLY A 333 -15.44 21.10 -17.92
N PHE A 334 -14.35 20.35 -17.64
CA PHE A 334 -13.45 19.84 -18.68
C PHE A 334 -13.84 18.43 -19.18
N THR A 335 -14.75 17.73 -18.50
CA THR A 335 -15.12 16.35 -18.84
C THR A 335 -16.17 16.30 -19.96
N ASN A 336 -16.33 15.14 -20.59
CA ASN A 336 -17.46 14.84 -21.49
C ASN A 336 -18.65 14.20 -20.75
N ASP A 337 -18.65 14.28 -19.42
CA ASP A 337 -19.59 13.61 -18.53
C ASP A 337 -19.69 12.09 -18.70
N ARG A 338 -18.59 11.43 -19.09
CA ARG A 338 -18.47 9.96 -19.13
C ARG A 338 -17.45 9.48 -18.11
N PHE A 339 -17.87 8.54 -17.27
CA PHE A 339 -17.08 8.03 -16.15
C PHE A 339 -17.05 6.49 -16.16
N CYS A 340 -15.86 5.90 -16.03
CA CYS A 340 -15.72 4.46 -15.77
C CYS A 340 -15.09 4.24 -14.40
N LEU A 341 -15.65 3.31 -13.62
CA LEU A 341 -15.09 2.91 -12.34
C LEU A 341 -14.11 1.74 -12.53
N TRP A 342 -12.97 1.77 -11.86
CA TRP A 342 -12.08 0.61 -11.87
C TRP A 342 -11.34 0.41 -10.55
N GLY A 343 -11.17 -0.85 -10.18
CA GLY A 343 -10.42 -1.25 -9.01
C GLY A 343 -9.84 -2.65 -9.15
N GLY A 344 -8.82 -2.92 -8.34
CA GLY A 344 -8.22 -4.25 -8.23
C GLY A 344 -8.11 -4.68 -6.78
N SER A 345 -8.18 -5.99 -6.50
CA SER A 345 -8.11 -6.53 -5.14
C SER A 345 -9.22 -5.93 -4.27
N PHE A 346 -8.92 -5.35 -3.11
CA PHE A 346 -9.93 -4.69 -2.28
C PHE A 346 -10.63 -3.49 -2.96
N GLY A 347 -9.94 -2.82 -3.89
CA GLY A 347 -10.59 -1.81 -4.75
C GLY A 347 -11.60 -2.41 -5.73
N ALA A 348 -11.45 -3.69 -6.09
CA ALA A 348 -12.44 -4.43 -6.89
C ALA A 348 -13.68 -4.79 -6.06
N TYR A 349 -13.55 -5.09 -4.76
CA TYR A 349 -14.69 -5.14 -3.85
C TYR A 349 -15.44 -3.81 -3.84
N GLY A 350 -14.73 -2.70 -3.62
CA GLY A 350 -15.32 -1.36 -3.65
C GLY A 350 -15.99 -1.06 -4.99
N THR A 351 -15.36 -1.44 -6.10
CA THR A 351 -15.92 -1.26 -7.45
C THR A 351 -17.23 -2.03 -7.60
N SER A 352 -17.21 -3.31 -7.23
CA SER A 352 -18.36 -4.21 -7.33
C SER A 352 -19.51 -3.75 -6.44
N PHE A 353 -19.23 -3.19 -5.25
CA PHE A 353 -20.27 -2.65 -4.36
C PHE A 353 -20.81 -1.31 -4.87
N VAL A 354 -19.95 -0.38 -5.29
CA VAL A 354 -20.41 0.95 -5.73
C VAL A 354 -21.38 0.85 -6.91
N ILE A 355 -21.13 -0.03 -7.88
CA ILE A 355 -22.03 -0.20 -9.04
C ILE A 355 -23.38 -0.84 -8.71
N THR A 356 -23.56 -1.40 -7.50
CA THR A 356 -24.90 -1.82 -7.05
C THR A 356 -25.68 -0.65 -6.47
N GLN A 357 -25.02 0.45 -6.10
CA GLN A 357 -25.65 1.53 -5.32
C GLN A 357 -25.84 2.83 -6.10
N THR A 358 -25.33 2.92 -7.33
CA THR A 358 -25.40 4.13 -8.14
C THR A 358 -25.25 3.88 -9.64
N GLN A 359 -25.79 4.78 -10.46
CA GLN A 359 -25.71 4.77 -11.92
C GLN A 359 -24.84 5.90 -12.49
N VAL A 360 -23.97 6.50 -11.68
CA VAL A 360 -23.08 7.59 -12.16
C VAL A 360 -21.98 7.12 -13.12
N PHE A 361 -21.78 5.81 -13.28
CA PHE A 361 -20.73 5.23 -14.12
C PHE A 361 -21.31 4.61 -15.40
N ASP A 362 -20.69 4.91 -16.54
CA ASP A 362 -21.02 4.34 -17.85
C ASP A 362 -20.45 2.92 -18.02
N CYS A 363 -19.38 2.61 -17.30
CA CYS A 363 -18.80 1.28 -17.24
C CYS A 363 -18.06 1.02 -15.94
N ALA A 364 -17.77 -0.25 -15.68
CA ALA A 364 -16.87 -0.64 -14.62
C ALA A 364 -15.88 -1.72 -15.08
N VAL A 365 -14.72 -1.75 -14.44
CA VAL A 365 -13.74 -2.83 -14.53
C VAL A 365 -13.43 -3.32 -13.11
N SER A 366 -13.52 -4.61 -12.86
CA SER A 366 -13.29 -5.17 -11.51
C SER A 366 -12.31 -6.34 -11.61
N ARG A 367 -11.09 -6.15 -11.07
CA ARG A 367 -9.96 -7.10 -11.20
C ARG A 367 -9.69 -7.86 -9.89
N ALA A 368 -9.77 -9.18 -9.92
CA ALA A 368 -9.66 -10.03 -8.73
C ALA A 368 -10.67 -9.62 -7.64
N THR A 369 -11.95 -9.63 -7.99
CA THR A 369 -13.05 -9.15 -7.13
C THR A 369 -13.46 -10.18 -6.08
N PRO A 370 -13.60 -9.79 -4.80
CA PRO A 370 -14.35 -10.54 -3.79
C PRO A 370 -15.73 -9.89 -3.56
N PRO A 371 -16.81 -10.31 -4.26
CA PRO A 371 -18.13 -9.68 -4.15
C PRO A 371 -18.90 -10.09 -2.88
N ASP A 372 -18.52 -11.19 -2.23
CA ASP A 372 -19.15 -11.74 -1.02
C ASP A 372 -18.12 -11.82 0.11
N LEU A 373 -18.33 -11.01 1.16
CA LEU A 373 -17.45 -10.94 2.31
C LEU A 373 -17.51 -12.19 3.17
N ILE A 374 -18.64 -12.92 3.20
CA ILE A 374 -18.77 -14.17 3.96
C ILE A 374 -17.94 -15.27 3.29
N ARG A 375 -18.07 -15.39 1.97
CA ARG A 375 -17.28 -16.36 1.21
C ARG A 375 -15.80 -16.02 1.24
N ASN A 376 -15.43 -14.75 1.10
CA ASN A 376 -14.04 -14.35 1.20
C ASN A 376 -13.47 -14.59 2.62
N TRP A 377 -14.25 -14.32 3.67
CA TRP A 377 -13.89 -14.68 5.05
C TRP A 377 -13.67 -16.20 5.23
N ALA A 378 -14.45 -17.03 4.54
CA ALA A 378 -14.38 -18.49 4.58
C ALA A 378 -13.48 -19.12 3.49
N SER A 379 -12.59 -18.35 2.85
CA SER A 379 -11.76 -18.83 1.72
C SER A 379 -10.72 -19.88 2.12
N GLY A 380 -10.49 -20.09 3.42
CA GLY A 380 -9.47 -21.00 3.94
C GLY A 380 -8.05 -20.43 3.90
N ARG A 381 -7.91 -19.12 3.74
CA ARG A 381 -6.65 -18.40 3.92
C ARG A 381 -6.76 -17.57 5.18
N ASP A 382 -5.95 -17.86 6.19
CA ASP A 382 -6.04 -17.20 7.51
C ASP A 382 -5.90 -15.67 7.44
N ARG A 383 -5.18 -15.17 6.43
CA ARG A 383 -5.12 -13.73 6.13
C ARG A 383 -6.50 -13.17 5.77
N ASP A 384 -7.36 -13.92 5.10
CA ASP A 384 -8.63 -13.42 4.59
C ASP A 384 -9.66 -13.24 5.72
N SER A 385 -9.79 -14.16 6.67
CA SER A 385 -10.71 -13.98 7.81
C SER A 385 -10.32 -12.76 8.66
N ASP A 386 -9.06 -12.67 9.10
CA ASP A 386 -8.57 -11.50 9.85
C ASP A 386 -8.64 -10.22 8.99
N ASN A 387 -8.40 -10.31 7.67
CA ASN A 387 -8.51 -9.16 6.76
C ASN A 387 -9.94 -8.65 6.61
N ILE A 388 -10.93 -9.55 6.65
CA ILE A 388 -12.34 -9.18 6.59
C ILE A 388 -12.81 -8.62 7.94
N GLU A 389 -12.50 -9.28 9.05
CA GLU A 389 -12.96 -8.84 10.39
C GLU A 389 -12.27 -7.55 10.83
N SER A 390 -10.94 -7.51 10.72
CA SER A 390 -10.10 -6.50 11.36
C SER A 390 -9.16 -5.77 10.40
N GLY A 391 -8.95 -6.30 9.19
CA GLY A 391 -8.09 -5.75 8.16
C GLY A 391 -8.76 -4.69 7.30
N GLN A 392 -8.68 -4.86 5.97
CA GLN A 392 -9.20 -3.90 5.00
C GLN A 392 -10.72 -3.79 4.99
N ALA A 393 -11.45 -4.89 5.26
CA ALA A 393 -12.91 -4.82 5.26
C ALA A 393 -13.50 -4.38 6.59
N ARG A 394 -12.71 -4.33 7.67
CA ARG A 394 -13.09 -3.71 8.96
C ARG A 394 -14.50 -4.08 9.43
N MET A 395 -14.91 -5.33 9.25
CA MET A 395 -16.28 -5.74 9.58
C MET A 395 -16.54 -5.82 11.08
N GLY A 396 -15.51 -5.68 11.92
CA GLY A 396 -15.59 -5.54 13.37
C GLY A 396 -15.83 -6.84 14.13
N GLY A 397 -15.87 -7.98 13.44
CA GLY A 397 -16.03 -9.33 13.99
C GLY A 397 -16.54 -10.30 12.92
N SER A 398 -16.79 -11.55 13.32
CA SER A 398 -17.11 -12.64 12.38
C SER A 398 -18.51 -12.52 11.75
N PRO A 399 -18.79 -13.22 10.64
CA PRO A 399 -20.13 -13.30 10.06
C PRO A 399 -21.20 -13.86 11.01
N PHE A 400 -20.81 -14.65 12.02
CA PHE A 400 -21.74 -15.20 13.01
C PHE A 400 -22.17 -14.18 14.06
N GLU A 401 -21.33 -13.18 14.32
CA GLU A 401 -21.61 -12.08 15.24
C GLU A 401 -22.37 -10.96 14.53
N PHE A 402 -22.02 -10.67 13.27
CA PHE A 402 -22.54 -9.52 12.53
C PHE A 402 -23.15 -9.90 11.16
N MET A 403 -23.93 -10.99 11.09
CA MET A 403 -24.49 -11.51 9.83
C MET A 403 -25.15 -10.44 8.95
N GLU A 404 -26.07 -9.64 9.51
CA GLU A 404 -26.79 -8.60 8.76
C GLU A 404 -25.84 -7.58 8.14
N ARG A 405 -24.76 -7.23 8.84
CA ARG A 405 -23.71 -6.32 8.37
C ARG A 405 -22.97 -6.91 7.17
N TYR A 406 -22.61 -8.19 7.23
CA TYR A 406 -21.94 -8.88 6.11
C TYR A 406 -22.84 -8.96 4.87
N LEU A 407 -24.12 -9.27 5.05
CA LEU A 407 -25.09 -9.27 3.95
C LEU A 407 -25.25 -7.87 3.35
N ALA A 408 -25.42 -6.84 4.20
CA ALA A 408 -25.59 -5.46 3.75
C ALA A 408 -24.37 -4.92 3.02
N GLN A 409 -23.15 -5.30 3.42
CA GLN A 409 -21.89 -4.79 2.86
C GLN A 409 -21.31 -5.69 1.76
N SER A 410 -21.94 -6.80 1.40
CA SER A 410 -21.49 -7.67 0.30
C SER A 410 -22.20 -7.31 -1.00
N ALA A 411 -21.45 -6.94 -2.04
CA ALA A 411 -21.98 -6.59 -3.35
C ALA A 411 -22.84 -7.71 -3.96
N PHE A 412 -22.52 -8.97 -3.66
CA PHE A 412 -23.23 -10.14 -4.16
C PHE A 412 -24.76 -10.10 -3.93
N PHE A 413 -25.20 -9.59 -2.77
CA PHE A 413 -26.62 -9.56 -2.42
C PHE A 413 -27.38 -8.38 -3.04
N HIS A 414 -26.71 -7.53 -3.80
CA HIS A 414 -27.27 -6.35 -4.47
C HIS A 414 -27.01 -6.37 -5.99
N LEU A 415 -26.54 -7.49 -6.55
CA LEU A 415 -26.18 -7.57 -7.98
C LEU A 415 -27.38 -7.38 -8.93
N ASP A 416 -28.61 -7.53 -8.43
CA ASP A 416 -29.84 -7.24 -9.17
C ASP A 416 -30.04 -5.75 -9.43
N GLU A 417 -29.40 -4.88 -8.65
CA GLU A 417 -29.43 -3.41 -8.81
C GLU A 417 -28.44 -2.91 -9.88
N VAL A 418 -27.47 -3.73 -10.30
CA VAL A 418 -26.43 -3.33 -11.28
C VAL A 418 -27.05 -3.03 -12.65
N GLU A 419 -26.81 -1.84 -13.19
CA GLU A 419 -27.07 -1.54 -14.62
C GLU A 419 -25.78 -1.22 -15.39
N THR A 420 -24.71 -0.87 -14.66
CA THR A 420 -23.40 -0.55 -15.23
C THR A 420 -22.77 -1.79 -15.89
N PRO A 421 -22.34 -1.74 -17.16
CA PRO A 421 -21.60 -2.82 -17.81
C PRO A 421 -20.25 -3.09 -17.14
N VAL A 422 -19.94 -4.36 -16.83
CA VAL A 422 -18.74 -4.74 -16.06
C VAL A 422 -17.78 -5.64 -16.84
N LEU A 423 -16.50 -5.25 -16.88
CA LEU A 423 -15.40 -6.14 -17.28
C LEU A 423 -14.72 -6.72 -16.04
N LEU A 424 -14.79 -8.05 -15.91
CA LEU A 424 -14.14 -8.83 -14.88
C LEU A 424 -12.84 -9.42 -15.41
N THR A 425 -11.74 -9.25 -14.68
CA THR A 425 -10.44 -9.87 -15.01
C THR A 425 -9.88 -10.59 -13.79
N HIS A 426 -9.44 -11.85 -13.96
CA HIS A 426 -8.96 -12.67 -12.84
C HIS A 426 -7.85 -13.62 -13.27
N GLY A 427 -6.90 -13.86 -12.37
CA GLY A 427 -5.85 -14.86 -12.54
C GLY A 427 -6.29 -16.20 -11.97
N VAL A 428 -6.13 -17.30 -12.71
CA VAL A 428 -6.51 -18.64 -12.23
C VAL A 428 -5.60 -19.07 -11.06
N LYS A 429 -4.36 -18.57 -11.00
CA LYS A 429 -3.39 -18.79 -9.92
C LYS A 429 -3.39 -17.65 -8.90
N ASP A 430 -4.50 -16.92 -8.79
CA ASP A 430 -4.69 -15.94 -7.73
C ASP A 430 -4.91 -16.66 -6.38
N TYR A 431 -3.89 -16.57 -5.54
CA TYR A 431 -3.86 -17.11 -4.19
C TYR A 431 -4.13 -16.05 -3.12
N THR A 432 -4.53 -14.84 -3.51
CA THR A 432 -5.01 -13.80 -2.58
C THR A 432 -6.54 -13.75 -2.63
N ILE A 433 -7.13 -13.64 -3.83
CA ILE A 433 -8.57 -13.74 -4.04
C ILE A 433 -8.81 -14.90 -4.99
N LEU A 434 -9.43 -15.97 -4.50
CA LEU A 434 -9.63 -17.18 -5.31
C LEU A 434 -10.42 -16.86 -6.58
N VAL A 435 -10.02 -17.46 -7.71
CA VAL A 435 -10.66 -17.24 -9.03
C VAL A 435 -12.18 -17.45 -9.01
N GLY A 436 -12.63 -18.37 -8.16
CA GLY A 436 -14.05 -18.64 -7.97
C GLY A 436 -14.86 -17.42 -7.51
N GLU A 437 -14.25 -16.38 -6.94
CA GLU A 437 -14.92 -15.11 -6.60
C GLU A 437 -15.30 -14.30 -7.84
N GLY A 438 -14.39 -14.22 -8.82
CA GLY A 438 -14.68 -13.61 -10.11
C GLY A 438 -15.75 -14.39 -10.89
N GLU A 439 -15.66 -15.73 -10.86
CA GLU A 439 -16.67 -16.60 -11.48
C GLU A 439 -18.04 -16.44 -10.83
N LEU A 440 -18.11 -16.39 -9.48
CA LEU A 440 -19.34 -16.18 -8.72
C LEU A 440 -20.06 -14.91 -9.17
N MET A 441 -19.34 -13.78 -9.22
CA MET A 441 -19.90 -12.51 -9.67
C MET A 441 -20.38 -12.58 -11.13
N PHE A 442 -19.55 -13.12 -12.02
CA PHE A 442 -19.88 -13.22 -13.44
C PHE A 442 -21.15 -14.04 -13.68
N TYR A 443 -21.24 -15.26 -13.12
CA TYR A 443 -22.39 -16.12 -13.35
C TYR A 443 -23.67 -15.55 -12.73
N ALA A 444 -23.59 -14.87 -11.57
CA ALA A 444 -24.73 -14.19 -10.98
C ALA A 444 -25.25 -13.05 -11.87
N LEU A 445 -24.36 -12.15 -12.32
CA LEU A 445 -24.72 -11.06 -13.25
C LEU A 445 -25.33 -11.59 -14.55
N ARG A 446 -24.74 -12.65 -15.14
CA ARG A 446 -25.28 -13.29 -16.34
C ARG A 446 -26.66 -13.90 -16.11
N ARG A 447 -26.90 -14.51 -14.93
CA ARG A 447 -28.20 -15.06 -14.57
C ARG A 447 -29.27 -13.97 -14.40
N LEU A 448 -28.86 -12.80 -13.93
CA LEU A 448 -29.70 -11.60 -13.79
C LEU A 448 -29.86 -10.82 -15.10
N GLY A 449 -29.28 -11.29 -16.22
CA GLY A 449 -29.37 -10.63 -17.52
C GLY A 449 -28.54 -9.35 -17.63
N LYS A 450 -27.58 -9.12 -16.72
CA LYS A 450 -26.74 -7.93 -16.71
C LYS A 450 -25.56 -8.04 -17.69
N ALA A 451 -25.08 -6.90 -18.17
CA ALA A 451 -23.95 -6.82 -19.09
C ALA A 451 -22.62 -7.07 -18.35
N ALA A 452 -22.07 -8.27 -18.48
CA ALA A 452 -20.81 -8.65 -17.86
C ALA A 452 -19.93 -9.47 -18.83
N THR A 453 -18.62 -9.19 -18.80
CA THR A 453 -17.59 -9.96 -19.50
C THR A 453 -16.58 -10.48 -18.49
N LEU A 454 -16.20 -11.76 -18.54
CA LEU A 454 -15.13 -12.34 -17.72
C LEU A 454 -13.95 -12.75 -18.59
N VAL A 455 -12.75 -12.35 -18.18
CA VAL A 455 -11.47 -12.77 -18.77
C VAL A 455 -10.61 -13.43 -17.71
N LEU A 456 -10.29 -14.70 -17.93
CA LEU A 456 -9.43 -15.49 -17.05
C LEU A 456 -8.04 -15.63 -17.66
N TYR A 457 -7.01 -15.38 -16.86
CA TYR A 457 -5.62 -15.57 -17.22
C TYR A 457 -5.11 -16.84 -16.54
N GLU A 458 -4.88 -17.91 -17.32
CA GLU A 458 -4.55 -19.25 -16.82
C GLU A 458 -3.30 -19.28 -15.94
N GLU A 459 -2.27 -18.53 -16.36
CA GLU A 459 -1.02 -18.40 -15.61
C GLU A 459 -1.01 -17.17 -14.68
N GLY A 460 -2.12 -16.42 -14.65
CA GLY A 460 -2.26 -15.17 -13.94
C GLY A 460 -2.23 -15.30 -12.43
N ASP A 461 -1.37 -14.50 -11.80
CA ASP A 461 -1.35 -14.30 -10.35
C ASP A 461 -2.31 -13.18 -9.91
N HIS A 462 -2.27 -12.80 -8.62
CA HIS A 462 -3.10 -11.71 -8.08
C HIS A 462 -2.83 -10.34 -8.74
N SER A 463 -1.65 -10.14 -9.34
CA SER A 463 -1.28 -8.89 -10.00
C SER A 463 -1.72 -8.87 -11.46
N LEU A 464 -1.68 -10.01 -12.16
CA LEU A 464 -1.78 -10.15 -13.62
C LEU A 464 -0.65 -9.50 -14.43
N TYR A 465 0.36 -8.93 -13.77
CA TYR A 465 1.41 -8.16 -14.44
C TYR A 465 2.81 -8.78 -14.28
N ARG A 466 3.02 -9.60 -13.25
CA ARG A 466 4.35 -10.11 -12.88
C ARG A 466 4.72 -11.40 -13.57
N HIS A 467 3.74 -12.26 -13.86
CA HIS A 467 3.96 -13.61 -14.39
C HIS A 467 4.22 -13.63 -15.90
N SER A 468 3.63 -12.68 -16.65
CA SER A 468 3.73 -12.62 -18.12
C SER A 468 3.63 -11.19 -18.63
N ARG A 469 4.61 -10.77 -19.44
CA ARG A 469 4.56 -9.48 -20.16
C ARG A 469 3.39 -9.44 -21.15
N ALA A 470 3.08 -10.57 -21.80
CA ALA A 470 1.99 -10.64 -22.78
C ALA A 470 0.64 -10.39 -22.10
N ASP A 471 0.40 -11.04 -20.98
CA ASP A 471 -0.82 -10.90 -20.17
C ASP A 471 -0.91 -9.48 -19.61
N ALA A 472 0.21 -8.93 -19.13
CA ALA A 472 0.25 -7.56 -18.66
C ALA A 472 -0.20 -6.56 -19.74
N LEU A 473 0.25 -6.75 -20.99
CA LEU A 473 -0.18 -5.93 -22.13
C LEU A 473 -1.64 -6.18 -22.50
N ASP A 474 -2.09 -7.44 -22.49
CA ASP A 474 -3.47 -7.82 -22.82
C ASP A 474 -4.48 -7.22 -21.84
N VAL A 475 -4.20 -7.26 -20.53
CA VAL A 475 -5.05 -6.64 -19.49
C VAL A 475 -5.25 -5.16 -19.78
N HIS A 476 -4.17 -4.41 -20.01
CA HIS A 476 -4.28 -2.97 -20.26
C HIS A 476 -4.98 -2.65 -21.58
N ARG A 477 -4.74 -3.44 -22.63
CA ARG A 477 -5.45 -3.30 -23.91
C ARG A 477 -6.95 -3.52 -23.77
N ARG A 478 -7.36 -4.58 -23.08
CA ARG A 478 -8.79 -4.86 -22.83
C ARG A 478 -9.46 -3.76 -22.02
N MET A 479 -8.77 -3.20 -21.05
CA MET A 479 -9.28 -2.06 -20.29
C MET A 479 -9.45 -0.83 -21.19
N LEU A 480 -8.46 -0.49 -22.02
CA LEU A 480 -8.56 0.61 -22.97
C LEU A 480 -9.68 0.40 -23.99
N ASP A 481 -9.81 -0.81 -24.54
CA ASP A 481 -10.89 -1.16 -25.47
C ASP A 481 -12.27 -1.02 -24.80
N TRP A 482 -12.37 -1.43 -23.53
CA TRP A 482 -13.59 -1.26 -22.72
C TRP A 482 -13.92 0.22 -22.50
N PHE A 483 -12.93 1.02 -22.11
CA PHE A 483 -13.11 2.47 -21.94
C PHE A 483 -13.48 3.17 -23.25
N GLU A 484 -12.86 2.80 -24.38
CA GLU A 484 -13.21 3.36 -25.68
C GLU A 484 -14.66 3.01 -26.07
N MET A 485 -15.09 1.77 -25.83
CA MET A 485 -16.45 1.31 -26.14
C MET A 485 -17.53 2.13 -25.40
N TYR A 486 -17.33 2.39 -24.11
CA TYR A 486 -18.37 3.02 -23.26
C TYR A 486 -18.21 4.52 -23.09
N LEU A 487 -16.98 5.05 -23.09
CA LEU A 487 -16.72 6.47 -22.84
C LEU A 487 -16.57 7.29 -24.12
N ARG A 488 -16.42 6.64 -25.29
CA ARG A 488 -16.30 7.29 -26.61
C ARG A 488 -17.13 6.58 -27.71
N PRO A 489 -18.45 6.41 -27.50
CA PRO A 489 -19.29 5.64 -28.42
C PRO A 489 -19.31 6.18 -29.87
N GLU A 490 -19.14 7.50 -30.06
CA GLU A 490 -19.09 8.12 -31.39
C GLU A 490 -17.88 7.67 -32.23
N ARG A 491 -16.73 7.42 -31.59
CA ARG A 491 -15.53 6.88 -32.25
C ARG A 491 -15.65 5.37 -32.49
N ALA A 492 -16.29 4.65 -31.58
CA ALA A 492 -16.54 3.22 -31.72
C ALA A 492 -17.47 2.91 -32.90
N ALA A 493 -18.52 3.71 -33.11
CA ALA A 493 -19.45 3.58 -34.23
C ALA A 493 -18.80 3.85 -35.61
N GLY A 494 -17.82 4.75 -35.68
CA GLY A 494 -17.11 5.09 -36.93
C GLY A 494 -16.17 3.99 -37.43
N ASN A 495 -15.62 3.16 -36.54
CA ASN A 495 -14.74 2.04 -36.88
C ASN A 495 -15.50 0.71 -37.14
N GLY A 496 -16.81 0.66 -36.87
CA GLY A 496 -17.67 -0.51 -37.13
C GLY A 496 -18.00 -0.75 -38.61
N GLY A 497 -17.58 0.14 -39.52
CA GLY A 497 -17.72 -0.04 -40.97
C GLY A 497 -16.62 -0.88 -41.63
N ALA A 498 -15.61 -1.31 -40.86
CA ALA A 498 -14.51 -2.14 -41.35
C ALA A 498 -14.12 -3.20 -40.30
N ARG A 499 -15.03 -4.13 -40.00
CA ARG A 499 -14.69 -5.45 -39.45
C ARG A 499 -15.57 -6.52 -40.08
#